data_AF-A0A3S2BRG9-F1
#
_entry.id   AF-A0A3S2BRG9-F1
#
_cell.length_a   1.000
_cell.length_b   1.000
_cell.length_c   1.000
_cell.angle_alpha   90.00
_cell.angle_beta   90.00
_cell.angle_gamma   90.00
#
_symmetry.space_group_name_H-M   'P 1'
#
loop_
_entity.id
_entity.type
_entity.pdbx_description
1 polymer ?
#
loop_
_entity_poly.entity_id
_entity_poly.type
_entity_poly.pdbx_seq_one_letter_code
_entity_poly.pdbx_strand_id
1 'polypeptide(L)'
;MDMEPIQSKAAQGRVADAPNGHWVYRVLPRSVWPYAQLARWDRPIGWQLLLWPCWWSAALAASAYPRPGDPLLSLLPAPWYLVLFLASAIAMRGAGCTYNDLVDEDIDNQVERTRSRPLPSGKATRRRAWVFIALQALV
;
A
#
# COMPACT_ATOMS: atom_id res chain seq x y z
N MET A 1 21.21 -14.57 6.92
CA MET A 1 20.05 -13.80 6.42
C MET A 1 19.69 -12.84 7.55
N ASP A 2 20.17 -11.60 7.47
CA ASP A 2 20.04 -10.68 8.60
C ASP A 2 18.56 -10.36 8.84
N MET A 3 18.11 -10.67 10.06
CA MET A 3 16.77 -10.39 10.51
C MET A 3 16.68 -8.90 10.81
N GLU A 4 15.96 -8.15 9.97
CA GLU A 4 15.72 -6.73 10.24
C GLU A 4 15.10 -6.57 11.64
N PRO A 5 15.68 -5.71 12.50
CA PRO A 5 15.22 -5.55 13.86
C PRO A 5 13.79 -4.99 13.87
N ILE A 6 13.07 -5.25 14.96
CA ILE A 6 11.74 -4.66 15.15
C ILE A 6 11.86 -3.17 15.44
N GLN A 7 11.05 -2.38 14.74
CA GLN A 7 10.98 -0.94 14.91
C GLN A 7 10.52 -0.57 16.32
N SER A 8 11.23 0.39 16.91
CA SER A 8 10.96 0.92 18.25
C SER A 8 11.29 2.41 18.30
N LYS A 9 11.01 3.08 19.42
CA LYS A 9 11.39 4.49 19.60
C LYS A 9 12.91 4.68 19.44
N ALA A 10 13.71 3.75 19.97
CA ALA A 10 15.18 3.81 19.93
C ALA A 10 15.78 3.44 18.56
N ALA A 11 15.20 2.47 17.85
CA ALA A 11 15.80 1.91 16.64
C ALA A 11 14.80 1.84 15.47
N GLN A 12 15.28 2.16 14.27
CA GLN A 12 14.50 1.96 13.05
C GLN A 12 14.61 0.51 12.58
N GLY A 13 13.51 -0.04 12.09
CA GLY A 13 13.44 -1.43 11.68
C GLY A 13 12.13 -1.73 10.93
N ARG A 14 11.74 -3.00 10.89
CA ARG A 14 10.44 -3.43 10.33
C ARG A 14 9.33 -3.36 11.38
N VAL A 15 8.08 -3.30 10.93
CA VAL A 15 6.93 -3.48 11.84
C VAL A 15 6.87 -4.96 12.28
N ALA A 16 6.40 -5.21 13.49
CA ALA A 16 6.33 -6.57 14.07
C ALA A 16 5.51 -7.54 13.22
N ASP A 17 4.41 -7.06 12.62
CA ASP A 17 3.49 -7.82 11.75
C ASP A 17 3.91 -7.86 10.27
N ALA A 18 5.10 -7.34 9.92
CA ALA A 18 5.65 -7.40 8.57
C ALA A 18 6.39 -8.73 8.32
N PRO A 19 6.26 -9.35 7.13
CA PRO A 19 7.05 -10.51 6.73
C PRO A 19 8.57 -10.22 6.73
N ASN A 20 9.37 -11.18 7.18
CA ASN A 20 10.83 -11.08 7.12
C ASN A 20 11.33 -11.14 5.66
N GLY A 21 12.39 -10.39 5.35
CA GLY A 21 13.04 -10.43 4.02
C GLY A 21 12.21 -9.84 2.86
N HIS A 22 11.14 -9.09 3.17
CA HIS A 22 10.32 -8.45 2.14
C HIS A 22 11.15 -7.48 1.27
N TRP A 23 10.82 -7.38 -0.01
CA TRP A 23 11.58 -6.57 -0.98
C TRP A 23 11.68 -5.09 -0.58
N VAL A 24 10.64 -4.56 0.09
CA VAL A 24 10.60 -3.20 0.65
C VAL A 24 11.86 -2.88 1.46
N TYR A 25 12.27 -3.79 2.33
CA TYR A 25 13.43 -3.60 3.21
C TYR A 25 14.77 -3.89 2.52
N ARG A 26 14.76 -4.57 1.37
CA ARG A 26 15.97 -4.87 0.59
C ARG A 26 16.30 -3.78 -0.44
N VAL A 27 15.27 -3.12 -0.97
CA VAL A 27 15.40 -2.23 -2.13
C VAL A 27 15.27 -0.76 -1.73
N LEU A 28 14.34 -0.41 -0.83
CA LEU A 28 14.11 0.98 -0.49
C LEU A 28 15.14 1.49 0.51
N PRO A 29 15.56 2.76 0.42
CA PRO A 29 16.43 3.37 1.40
C PRO A 29 15.72 3.51 2.75
N ARG A 30 16.47 3.46 3.86
CA ARG A 30 15.93 3.53 5.23
C ARG A 30 15.05 4.76 5.48
N SER A 31 15.30 5.88 4.81
CA SER A 31 14.48 7.10 4.92
C SER A 31 13.03 6.92 4.42
N VAL A 32 12.80 5.99 3.48
CA VAL A 32 11.48 5.74 2.86
C VAL A 32 10.70 4.67 3.61
N TRP A 33 11.38 3.84 4.41
CA TRP A 33 10.74 2.73 5.14
C TRP A 33 9.52 3.13 5.96
N PRO A 34 9.52 4.24 6.74
CA PRO A 34 8.36 4.63 7.52
C PRO A 34 7.12 4.85 6.64
N TYR A 35 7.28 5.42 5.45
CA TYR A 35 6.17 5.67 4.52
C TYR A 35 5.71 4.40 3.81
N ALA A 36 6.65 3.55 3.39
CA ALA A 36 6.32 2.24 2.82
C ALA A 36 5.57 1.34 3.83
N GLN A 37 5.94 1.43 5.11
CA GLN A 37 5.28 0.75 6.22
C GLN A 37 3.89 1.33 6.50
N LEU A 38 3.72 2.67 6.48
CA LEU A 38 2.40 3.32 6.60
C LEU A 38 1.47 2.89 5.46
N ALA A 39 1.99 2.87 4.23
CA ALA A 39 1.24 2.45 3.04
C ALA A 39 1.03 0.94 2.93
N ARG A 40 1.59 0.14 3.86
CA ARG A 40 1.51 -1.32 3.86
C ARG A 40 2.07 -1.98 2.59
N TRP A 41 3.07 -1.38 1.95
CA TRP A 41 3.71 -1.95 0.74
C TRP A 41 4.39 -3.29 1.02
N ASP A 42 4.74 -3.53 2.28
CA ASP A 42 5.28 -4.77 2.80
C ASP A 42 4.24 -5.88 3.04
N ARG A 43 2.94 -5.59 2.89
CA ARG A 43 1.82 -6.53 3.05
C ARG A 43 0.89 -6.47 1.84
N PRO A 44 1.30 -7.08 0.70
CA PRO A 44 0.69 -6.80 -0.60
C PRO A 44 -0.75 -7.27 -0.75
N ILE A 45 -1.18 -8.25 0.04
CA ILE A 45 -2.54 -8.80 0.03
C ILE A 45 -3.60 -7.69 0.07
N GLY A 46 -3.35 -6.63 0.84
CA GLY A 46 -4.32 -5.55 1.03
C GLY A 46 -4.67 -4.77 -0.25
N TRP A 47 -3.67 -4.43 -1.07
CA TRP A 47 -3.92 -3.72 -2.33
C TRP A 47 -4.24 -4.69 -3.48
N GLN A 48 -3.79 -5.94 -3.40
CA GLN A 48 -4.20 -6.99 -4.35
C GLN A 48 -5.71 -7.24 -4.28
N LEU A 49 -6.27 -7.33 -3.08
CA LEU A 49 -7.72 -7.48 -2.88
C LEU A 49 -8.53 -6.30 -3.44
N LEU A 50 -7.95 -5.10 -3.48
CA LEU A 50 -8.58 -3.93 -4.10
C LEU A 50 -8.46 -3.97 -5.64
N LEU A 51 -7.33 -4.46 -6.16
CA LEU A 51 -7.03 -4.51 -7.58
C LEU A 51 -7.88 -5.52 -8.36
N TRP A 52 -8.05 -6.73 -7.80
CA TRP A 52 -8.74 -7.83 -8.49
C TRP A 52 -10.15 -7.46 -8.99
N PRO A 53 -11.03 -6.88 -8.14
CA PRO A 53 -12.34 -6.41 -8.60
C PRO A 53 -12.26 -5.36 -9.70
N CYS A 54 -11.32 -4.41 -9.60
CA CYS A 54 -11.15 -3.36 -10.62
C CYS A 54 -10.78 -3.94 -11.99
N TRP A 55 -9.87 -4.92 -12.03
CA TRP A 55 -9.48 -5.57 -13.28
C TRP A 55 -10.59 -6.46 -13.85
N TRP A 56 -11.36 -7.14 -13.00
CA TRP A 56 -12.56 -7.87 -13.45
C TRP A 56 -13.60 -6.93 -14.04
N SER A 57 -13.87 -5.80 -13.38
CA SER A 57 -14.78 -4.78 -13.91
C SER A 57 -14.29 -4.20 -15.24
N ALA A 58 -12.97 -3.96 -15.39
CA ALA A 58 -12.39 -3.49 -16.64
C ALA A 58 -12.56 -4.52 -17.78
N ALA A 59 -12.34 -5.80 -17.49
CA ALA A 59 -12.55 -6.88 -18.46
C ALA A 59 -14.02 -6.99 -18.88
N LEU A 60 -14.95 -6.98 -17.92
CA LEU A 60 -16.39 -7.02 -18.20
C LEU A 60 -16.85 -5.81 -19.02
N ALA A 61 -16.33 -4.62 -18.72
CA ALA A 61 -16.65 -3.41 -19.48
C ALA A 61 -16.14 -3.47 -20.92
N ALA A 62 -14.93 -4.00 -21.15
CA ALA A 62 -14.37 -4.16 -22.49
C ALA A 62 -15.17 -5.15 -23.35
N SER A 63 -15.74 -6.19 -22.73
CA SER A 63 -16.54 -7.21 -23.43
C SER A 63 -18.05 -6.94 -23.45
N ALA A 64 -18.51 -5.76 -23.01
CA ALA A 64 -19.95 -5.51 -22.79
C ALA A 64 -20.77 -5.41 -24.09
N TYR A 65 -20.18 -4.94 -25.19
CA TYR A 65 -20.88 -4.68 -26.45
C TYR A 65 -20.10 -5.18 -27.68
N PRO A 66 -19.90 -6.50 -27.83
CA PRO A 66 -19.17 -7.05 -28.97
C PRO A 66 -19.98 -6.88 -30.26
N ARG A 67 -19.31 -6.52 -31.37
CA ARG A 67 -19.91 -6.51 -32.71
C ARG A 67 -19.44 -7.73 -33.52
N PRO A 68 -20.29 -8.28 -34.40
CA PRO A 68 -19.86 -9.34 -35.31
C PRO A 68 -18.67 -8.88 -36.18
N GLY A 69 -17.59 -9.67 -36.18
CA GLY A 69 -16.36 -9.35 -36.90
C GLY A 69 -15.30 -8.57 -36.09
N ASP A 70 -15.60 -8.20 -34.84
CA ASP A 70 -14.62 -7.54 -33.97
C ASP A 70 -13.42 -8.47 -33.68
N PRO A 71 -12.18 -7.97 -33.75
CA PRO A 71 -11.00 -8.74 -33.35
C PRO A 71 -11.04 -9.08 -31.86
N LEU A 72 -10.54 -10.26 -31.45
CA LEU A 72 -10.51 -10.67 -30.04
C LEU A 72 -9.85 -9.63 -29.11
N LEU A 73 -8.88 -8.88 -29.62
CA LEU A 73 -8.19 -7.81 -28.91
C LEU A 73 -9.11 -6.66 -28.47
N SER A 74 -10.22 -6.39 -29.16
CA SER A 74 -11.17 -5.34 -28.76
C SER A 74 -12.00 -5.72 -27.53
N LEU A 75 -12.04 -7.01 -27.18
CA LEU A 75 -12.72 -7.54 -25.99
C LEU A 75 -11.85 -7.46 -24.74
N LEU A 76 -10.59 -7.03 -24.88
CA LEU A 76 -9.67 -6.86 -23.76
C LEU A 76 -9.66 -5.42 -23.28
N PRO A 77 -9.52 -5.18 -21.97
CA PRO A 77 -9.37 -3.84 -21.43
C PRO A 77 -8.08 -3.21 -21.97
N ALA A 78 -8.14 -1.93 -22.30
CA ALA A 78 -6.96 -1.20 -22.74
C ALA A 78 -5.86 -1.30 -21.65
N PRO A 79 -4.61 -1.65 -21.99
CA PRO A 79 -3.56 -1.90 -21.00
C PRO A 79 -3.32 -0.74 -20.04
N TRP A 80 -3.54 0.50 -20.51
CA TRP A 80 -3.37 1.69 -19.69
C TRP A 80 -4.36 1.75 -18.51
N TYR A 81 -5.61 1.31 -18.67
CA TYR A 81 -6.58 1.25 -17.57
C TYR A 81 -6.14 0.24 -16.51
N LEU A 82 -5.55 -0.89 -16.92
CA LEU A 82 -5.03 -1.88 -15.98
C LEU A 82 -3.89 -1.29 -15.13
N VAL A 83 -2.99 -0.52 -15.75
CA VAL A 83 -1.90 0.17 -15.06
C VAL A 83 -2.43 1.24 -14.11
N LEU A 84 -3.43 2.03 -14.54
CA LEU A 84 -4.09 3.00 -13.65
C LEU A 84 -4.70 2.31 -12.43
N PHE A 85 -5.52 1.27 -12.63
CA PHE A 85 -6.14 0.56 -11.52
C PHE A 85 -5.10 -0.05 -10.58
N LEU A 86 -3.97 -0.53 -11.10
CA LEU A 86 -2.85 -1.00 -10.27
C LEU A 86 -2.25 0.13 -9.43
N ALA A 87 -1.90 1.26 -10.05
CA ALA A 87 -1.33 2.40 -9.36
C ALA A 87 -2.29 2.95 -8.30
N SER A 88 -3.55 3.17 -8.66
CA SER A 88 -4.58 3.66 -7.75
C SER A 88 -4.90 2.66 -6.65
N ALA A 89 -4.90 1.34 -6.90
CA ALA A 89 -5.13 0.36 -5.84
C ALA A 89 -4.02 0.40 -4.77
N ILE A 90 -2.76 0.52 -5.20
CA ILE A 90 -1.62 0.66 -4.29
C ILE A 90 -1.68 1.99 -3.53
N ALA A 91 -1.98 3.09 -4.22
CA ALA A 91 -2.05 4.43 -3.63
C ALA A 91 -3.23 4.56 -2.66
N MET A 92 -4.44 4.18 -3.08
CA MET A 92 -5.68 4.26 -2.29
C MET A 92 -5.61 3.37 -1.04
N ARG A 93 -5.10 2.14 -1.17
CA ARG A 93 -4.87 1.27 0.00
C ARG A 93 -3.85 1.91 0.94
N GLY A 94 -2.78 2.47 0.39
CA GLY A 94 -1.74 3.13 1.17
C GLY A 94 -2.27 4.35 1.93
N ALA A 95 -3.09 5.18 1.28
CA ALA A 95 -3.72 6.35 1.89
C ALA A 95 -4.68 5.96 3.01
N GLY A 96 -5.56 4.98 2.76
CA GLY A 96 -6.49 4.48 3.78
C GLY A 96 -5.76 3.89 4.99
N CYS A 97 -4.69 3.11 4.79
CA CYS A 97 -3.90 2.58 5.90
C CYS A 97 -3.15 3.67 6.68
N THR A 98 -2.60 4.67 5.98
CA THR A 98 -1.92 5.80 6.62
C THR A 98 -2.90 6.64 7.44
N TYR A 99 -4.11 6.85 6.93
CA TYR A 99 -5.18 7.54 7.65
C TYR A 99 -5.62 6.76 8.90
N ASN A 100 -5.80 5.44 8.79
CA ASN A 100 -6.11 4.61 9.96
C ASN A 100 -5.02 4.71 11.03
N ASP A 101 -3.75 4.56 10.66
CA ASP A 101 -2.63 4.70 11.61
C ASP A 101 -2.59 6.10 12.27
N LEU A 102 -3.09 7.14 11.61
CA LEU A 102 -3.17 8.51 12.14
C LEU A 102 -4.30 8.68 13.17
N VAL A 103 -5.45 8.07 12.90
CA VAL A 103 -6.60 8.07 13.81
C VAL A 103 -6.34 7.17 15.02
N ASP A 104 -5.69 6.03 14.79
CA ASP A 104 -5.46 4.99 15.80
C ASP A 104 -4.17 5.19 16.62
N GLU A 105 -3.41 6.29 16.41
CA GLU A 105 -2.06 6.48 16.97
C GLU A 105 -1.98 6.24 18.49
N ASP A 106 -2.93 6.78 19.26
CA ASP A 106 -2.96 6.66 20.73
C ASP A 106 -3.28 5.23 21.20
N ILE A 107 -4.15 4.54 20.44
CA ILE A 107 -4.53 3.14 20.72
C ILE A 107 -3.38 2.22 20.34
N ASP A 108 -2.76 2.44 19.19
CA ASP A 108 -1.65 1.65 18.70
C ASP A 108 -0.42 1.75 19.61
N ASN A 109 -0.22 2.88 20.31
CA ASN A 109 0.85 3.04 21.29
C ASN A 109 0.64 2.16 22.55
N GLN A 110 -0.60 1.75 22.84
CA GLN A 110 -0.96 0.93 24.00
C GLN A 110 -0.97 -0.57 23.70
N VAL A 111 -0.90 -0.97 22.44
CA VAL A 111 -1.00 -2.38 22.00
C VAL A 111 0.35 -2.89 21.51
N GLU A 112 0.85 -3.96 22.13
CA GLU A 112 2.18 -4.53 21.82
C GLU A 112 2.39 -4.82 20.34
N ARG A 113 1.38 -5.39 19.67
CA ARG A 113 1.41 -5.71 18.23
C ARG A 113 1.66 -4.47 17.36
N THR A 114 1.07 -3.33 17.71
CA THR A 114 1.02 -2.14 16.83
C THR A 114 1.89 -0.99 17.31
N ARG A 115 2.48 -1.08 18.50
CA ARG A 115 3.46 -0.12 19.03
C ARG A 115 4.68 0.07 18.15
N SER A 116 5.00 -0.90 17.30
CA SER A 116 6.09 -0.84 16.31
C SER A 116 5.75 -0.06 15.04
N ARG A 117 4.50 0.38 14.84
CA ARG A 117 4.09 1.14 13.65
C ARG A 117 4.79 2.52 13.59
N PRO A 118 4.93 3.12 12.40
CA PRO A 118 5.74 4.33 12.21
C PRO A 118 5.31 5.55 13.03
N LEU A 119 4.00 5.76 13.25
CA LEU A 119 3.50 6.88 14.05
C LEU A 119 3.75 6.66 15.56
N PRO A 120 3.25 5.57 16.22
CA PRO A 120 3.52 5.31 17.64
C PRO A 120 5.01 5.19 18.01
N SER A 121 5.84 4.66 17.10
CA SER A 121 7.28 4.54 17.30
C SER A 121 8.06 5.82 16.99
N GLY A 122 7.39 6.88 16.52
CA GLY A 122 7.99 8.19 16.22
C GLY A 122 8.88 8.21 14.98
N LYS A 123 8.79 7.21 14.08
CA LYS A 123 9.54 7.17 12.81
C LYS A 123 8.89 7.98 11.70
N ALA A 124 7.61 8.29 11.84
CA ALA A 124 6.90 9.27 11.03
C ALA A 124 6.21 10.29 11.96
N THR A 125 6.07 11.52 11.50
CA THR A 125 5.29 12.55 12.21
C THR A 125 3.91 12.66 11.59
N ARG A 126 2.88 13.03 12.37
CA ARG A 126 1.52 13.29 11.86
C ARG A 126 1.48 14.22 10.64
N ARG A 127 2.26 15.32 10.64
CA ARG A 127 2.35 16.25 9.49
C ARG A 127 2.83 15.55 8.22
N ARG A 128 3.90 14.76 8.32
CA ARG A 128 4.45 13.98 7.20
C ARG A 128 3.49 12.90 6.71
N ALA A 129 2.74 12.27 7.62
CA ALA A 129 1.69 11.30 7.25
C ALA A 129 0.56 11.98 6.45
N TRP A 130 0.11 13.16 6.84
CA TRP A 130 -0.87 13.93 6.06
C TRP A 130 -0.37 14.34 4.67
N VAL A 131 0.87 14.84 4.59
CA VAL A 131 1.50 15.15 3.29
C VAL A 131 1.56 13.89 2.42
N PHE A 132 1.89 12.75 3.01
CA PHE A 132 1.95 11.48 2.29
C PHE A 132 0.58 11.02 1.79
N ILE A 133 -0.48 11.14 2.60
CA ILE A 133 -1.87 10.88 2.17
C ILE A 133 -2.22 11.79 0.99
N ALA A 134 -1.91 13.09 1.07
CA ALA A 134 -2.19 14.03 0.00
C ALA A 134 -1.47 13.65 -1.31
N LEU A 135 -0.20 13.23 -1.22
CA LEU A 135 0.55 12.73 -2.39
C LEU A 135 -0.06 11.45 -2.97
N GLN A 136 -0.53 10.53 -2.14
CA GLN A 136 -1.21 9.31 -2.59
C GLN A 136 -2.57 9.60 -3.24
N ALA A 137 -3.27 10.64 -2.79
CA ALA A 137 -4.57 11.04 -3.34
C ALA A 137 -4.46 11.74 -4.72
N LEU A 138 -3.26 12.15 -5.14
CA LEU A 138 -3.01 12.72 -6.46
C LEU A 138 -2.77 11.66 -7.55
N VAL A 139 -2.67 10.38 -7.17
CA VAL A 139 -2.52 9.23 -8.07
C VAL A 139 -3.87 8.75 -8.55
#